data_AF-A0A3D3ZWT6-F1
#
_entry.id   AF-A0A3D3ZWT6-F1
#
_cell.length_a   1.000
_cell.length_b   1.000
_cell.length_c   1.000
_cell.angle_alpha   90.00
_cell.angle_beta   90.00
_cell.angle_gamma   90.00
#
_symmetry.space_group_name_H-M   'P 1'
#
loop_
_entity.id
_entity.type
_entity.pdbx_description
1 polymer ?
#
loop_
_entity_poly.entity_id
_entity_poly.type
_entity_poly.pdbx_seq_one_letter_code
_entity_poly.pdbx_strand_id
1 'polypeptide(L)'
;MLYCVGDVHGFSGQLDRALQLIEADGGADAPIVFLGDYVDRGPNAKGTLQALIDGQAAGRPWTCLIGNHDLMFWRFVTSGITQDAHIASGKGWLHHRLGGNNTLASYIGADDLQAATGLEDFATDGLDPTPMDAMNSLQDLARNAVPQDHLDWIAEQPRLYETHDHTFVHAGLRVGVPLDEQ
;
A
#
# COMPACT_ATOMS: atom_id res chain seq x y z
N MET A 1 -18.98 -0.63 18.59
CA MET A 1 -18.50 -1.79 17.80
C MET A 1 -17.34 -1.28 16.97
N LEU A 2 -16.24 -2.03 16.89
CA LEU A 2 -15.05 -1.65 16.13
C LEU A 2 -14.88 -2.67 15.00
N TYR A 3 -14.66 -2.19 13.78
CA TYR A 3 -14.41 -3.04 12.62
C TYR A 3 -12.93 -3.07 12.29
N CYS A 4 -12.47 -4.18 11.72
CA CYS A 4 -11.11 -4.33 11.23
C CYS A 4 -11.14 -4.81 9.79
N VAL A 5 -10.41 -4.11 8.93
CA VAL A 5 -10.26 -4.45 7.51
C VAL A 5 -8.81 -4.85 7.28
N GLY A 6 -8.61 -6.07 6.77
CA GLY A 6 -7.30 -6.60 6.40
C GLY A 6 -6.78 -6.00 5.10
N ASP A 7 -5.82 -6.71 4.49
CA ASP A 7 -5.13 -6.30 3.29
C ASP A 7 -6.10 -5.97 2.14
N VAL A 8 -5.91 -4.82 1.50
CA VAL A 8 -6.76 -4.33 0.42
C VAL A 8 -6.12 -4.59 -0.94
N HIS A 9 -4.81 -4.41 -1.06
CA HIS A 9 -4.05 -4.71 -2.27
C HIS A 9 -4.64 -4.13 -3.56
N GLY A 10 -4.93 -2.84 -3.60
CA GLY A 10 -5.40 -2.14 -4.80
C GLY A 10 -6.76 -2.60 -5.34
N PHE A 11 -7.50 -3.42 -4.58
CA PHE A 11 -8.82 -3.91 -4.93
C PHE A 11 -9.91 -2.93 -4.44
N SER A 12 -9.93 -1.73 -5.01
CA SER A 12 -10.82 -0.64 -4.57
C SER A 12 -12.30 -1.02 -4.56
N GLY A 13 -12.76 -1.86 -5.50
CA GLY A 13 -14.14 -2.34 -5.51
C GLY A 13 -14.50 -3.24 -4.32
N GLN A 14 -13.54 -4.05 -3.84
CA GLN A 14 -13.70 -4.85 -2.63
C GLN A 14 -13.67 -3.98 -1.37
N LEU A 15 -12.84 -2.92 -1.35
CA LEU A 15 -12.85 -1.91 -0.30
C LEU A 15 -14.22 -1.22 -0.21
N ASP A 16 -14.74 -0.72 -1.33
CA ASP A 16 -16.05 -0.07 -1.40
C ASP A 16 -17.15 -1.00 -0.88
N ARG A 17 -17.09 -2.28 -1.28
CA ARG A 17 -18.06 -3.28 -0.83
C ARG A 17 -17.98 -3.52 0.67
N ALA A 18 -16.77 -3.62 1.24
CA ALA A 18 -16.57 -3.79 2.67
C ALA A 18 -17.10 -2.57 3.45
N LEU A 19 -16.81 -1.35 2.99
CA LEU A 19 -17.30 -0.12 3.59
C LEU A 19 -18.83 -0.05 3.59
N GLN A 20 -19.50 -0.43 2.50
CA GLN A 20 -20.96 -0.48 2.43
C GLN A 20 -21.56 -1.49 3.42
N LEU A 21 -20.91 -2.65 3.60
CA LEU A 21 -21.35 -3.66 4.57
C LEU A 21 -21.20 -3.15 6.01
N ILE A 22 -20.07 -2.52 6.32
CA ILE A 22 -19.81 -1.92 7.63
C ILE A 22 -20.78 -0.79 7.91
N GLU A 23 -21.06 0.07 6.93
CA GLU A 23 -22.02 1.17 7.10
C GLU A 23 -23.45 0.66 7.31
N ALA A 24 -23.85 -0.41 6.62
CA ALA A 24 -25.16 -1.02 6.82
C ALA A 24 -25.34 -1.67 8.20
N ASP A 25 -24.26 -2.18 8.80
CA ASP A 25 -24.29 -2.85 10.12
C ASP A 25 -24.02 -1.88 11.28
N GLY A 26 -22.96 -1.08 11.18
CA GLY A 26 -22.47 -0.18 12.23
C GLY A 26 -22.80 1.31 12.04
N GLY A 27 -23.37 1.70 10.90
CA GLY A 27 -23.64 3.10 10.55
C GLY A 27 -22.45 3.82 9.91
N ALA A 28 -22.70 5.03 9.39
CA ALA A 28 -21.70 5.83 8.69
C ALA A 28 -20.51 6.26 9.59
N ASP A 29 -20.76 6.35 10.90
CA ASP A 29 -19.76 6.74 11.91
C ASP A 29 -19.13 5.52 12.62
N ALA A 30 -19.25 4.32 12.05
CA ALA A 30 -18.61 3.13 12.57
C ALA A 30 -17.07 3.28 12.58
N PRO A 31 -16.40 3.10 13.73
CA PRO A 31 -14.94 3.10 13.79
C PRO A 31 -14.35 1.92 13.02
N ILE A 32 -13.32 2.17 12.21
CA ILE A 32 -12.63 1.15 11.40
C ILE A 32 -11.12 1.24 11.61
N VAL A 33 -10.48 0.10 11.89
CA VAL A 33 -9.03 -0.05 11.81
C VAL A 33 -8.68 -0.79 10.53
N PHE A 34 -7.92 -0.15 9.65
CA PHE A 34 -7.35 -0.78 8.46
C PHE A 34 -5.94 -1.28 8.78
N LEU A 35 -5.65 -2.54 8.48
CA LEU A 35 -4.42 -3.21 8.92
C LEU A 35 -3.21 -3.02 7.98
N GLY A 36 -3.34 -2.18 6.95
CA GLY A 36 -2.29 -1.90 5.97
C GLY A 36 -2.41 -2.73 4.70
N ASP A 37 -1.34 -2.71 3.90
CA ASP A 37 -1.26 -3.34 2.59
C ASP A 37 -2.37 -2.88 1.65
N TYR A 38 -2.40 -1.56 1.42
CA TYR A 38 -3.36 -0.88 0.56
C TYR A 38 -3.00 -0.98 -0.92
N VAL A 39 -1.70 -1.05 -1.19
CA VAL A 39 -1.12 -1.09 -2.52
C VAL A 39 -0.73 -2.51 -2.92
N ASP A 40 -0.26 -2.64 -4.15
CA ASP A 40 0.24 -3.85 -4.80
C ASP A 40 -0.84 -4.88 -5.16
N ARG A 41 -0.49 -5.76 -6.11
CA ARG A 41 -1.28 -6.91 -6.63
C ARG A 41 -2.55 -6.51 -7.40
N GLY A 42 -3.47 -5.78 -6.81
CA GLY A 42 -4.69 -5.33 -7.47
C GLY A 42 -4.46 -4.13 -8.40
N PRO A 43 -5.41 -3.86 -9.30
CA PRO A 43 -5.21 -2.93 -10.41
C PRO A 43 -5.32 -1.44 -10.03
N ASN A 44 -5.87 -1.11 -8.86
CA ASN A 44 -6.23 0.26 -8.51
C ASN A 44 -5.71 0.69 -7.13
N ALA A 45 -4.39 0.58 -6.93
CA ALA A 45 -3.73 1.08 -5.73
C ALA A 45 -3.92 2.60 -5.55
N LYS A 46 -3.84 3.39 -6.64
CA LYS A 46 -4.13 4.83 -6.63
C LYS A 46 -5.50 5.17 -6.05
N GLY A 47 -6.56 4.55 -6.57
CA GLY A 47 -7.92 4.80 -6.08
C GLY A 47 -8.13 4.30 -4.64
N THR A 48 -7.48 3.20 -4.27
CA THR A 48 -7.53 2.67 -2.90
C THR A 48 -6.94 3.65 -1.88
N LEU A 49 -5.73 4.17 -2.14
CA LEU A 49 -5.11 5.17 -1.28
C LEU A 49 -5.92 6.46 -1.22
N GLN A 50 -6.39 6.95 -2.38
CA GLN A 50 -7.20 8.17 -2.42
C GLN A 50 -8.47 8.05 -1.57
N ALA A 51 -9.18 6.91 -1.63
CA ALA A 51 -10.38 6.69 -0.84
C ALA A 51 -10.12 6.73 0.68
N LEU A 52 -9.00 6.15 1.13
CA LEU A 52 -8.61 6.15 2.55
C LEU A 52 -8.22 7.55 3.04
N ILE A 53 -7.44 8.27 2.22
CA ILE A 53 -7.04 9.67 2.47
C ILE A 53 -8.29 10.55 2.58
N ASP A 54 -9.19 10.48 1.59
CA ASP A 54 -10.41 11.29 1.55
C ASP A 54 -11.33 10.98 2.73
N GLY A 55 -11.44 9.70 3.13
CA GLY A 55 -12.24 9.30 4.28
C GLY A 55 -11.71 9.89 5.59
N GLN A 56 -10.40 9.83 5.84
CA GLN A 56 -9.80 10.46 7.01
C GLN A 56 -9.92 11.99 6.97
N ALA A 57 -9.69 12.61 5.80
CA ALA A 57 -9.87 14.06 5.62
C ALA A 57 -11.32 14.52 5.84
N ALA A 58 -12.30 13.66 5.54
CA ALA A 58 -13.71 13.89 5.83
C ALA A 58 -14.08 13.65 7.31
N GLY A 59 -13.12 13.28 8.16
CA GLY A 59 -13.34 13.04 9.58
C GLY A 59 -13.99 11.70 9.90
N ARG A 60 -13.97 10.74 8.98
CA ARG A 60 -14.40 9.36 9.28
C ARG A 60 -13.52 8.81 10.41
N PRO A 61 -14.08 8.04 11.38
CA PRO A 61 -13.32 7.49 12.50
C PRO A 61 -12.46 6.29 12.07
N TRP A 62 -11.51 6.54 11.17
CA TRP A 62 -10.66 5.55 10.53
C TRP A 62 -9.22 5.64 11.03
N THR A 63 -8.70 4.53 11.52
CA THR A 63 -7.28 4.37 11.83
C THR A 63 -6.65 3.49 10.76
N CYS A 64 -5.66 4.02 10.05
CA CYS A 64 -4.98 3.32 8.95
C CYS A 64 -3.56 2.97 9.39
N LEU A 65 -3.25 1.67 9.46
CA LEU A 65 -1.90 1.19 9.74
C LEU A 65 -1.08 1.02 8.45
N ILE A 66 0.24 1.06 8.57
CA ILE A 66 1.13 0.76 7.43
C ILE A 66 1.51 -0.72 7.40
N GLY A 67 1.26 -1.34 6.25
CA GLY A 67 1.74 -2.67 5.92
C GLY A 67 3.13 -2.66 5.28
N ASN A 68 3.70 -3.85 5.08
CA ASN A 68 5.03 -3.92 4.45
C ASN A 68 4.98 -3.53 2.97
N HIS A 69 3.89 -3.80 2.25
CA HIS A 69 3.75 -3.42 0.85
C HIS A 69 3.68 -1.90 0.68
N ASP A 70 2.94 -1.20 1.56
CA ASP A 70 2.87 0.27 1.55
C ASP A 70 4.24 0.90 1.79
N LEU A 71 5.04 0.32 2.70
CA LEU A 71 6.40 0.77 2.97
C LEU A 71 7.35 0.49 1.80
N MET A 72 7.22 -0.65 1.12
CA MET A 72 8.00 -0.96 -0.07
C MET A 72 7.70 0.02 -1.20
N PHE A 73 6.43 0.34 -1.43
CA PHE A 73 6.02 1.37 -2.39
C PHE A 73 6.63 2.72 -2.06
N TRP A 74 6.48 3.19 -0.82
CA TRP A 74 7.04 4.47 -0.37
C TRP A 74 8.57 4.53 -0.55
N ARG A 75 9.28 3.45 -0.19
CA ARG A 75 10.75 3.36 -0.35
C ARG A 75 11.19 3.34 -1.80
N PHE A 76 10.43 2.71 -2.69
CA PHE A 76 10.73 2.73 -4.11
C PHE A 76 10.64 4.17 -4.66
N VAL A 77 9.51 4.84 -4.44
CA VAL A 77 9.31 6.19 -5.00
C VAL A 77 10.35 7.18 -4.43
N THR A 78 10.58 7.14 -3.12
CA THR A 78 11.49 8.07 -2.45
C THR A 78 12.96 7.76 -2.71
N SER A 79 13.34 6.47 -2.73
CA SER A 79 14.73 6.04 -2.61
C SER A 79 15.19 4.99 -3.63
N GLY A 80 14.29 4.48 -4.48
CA GLY A 80 14.63 3.52 -5.54
C GLY A 80 14.91 2.11 -5.00
N ILE A 81 14.51 1.85 -3.75
CA ILE A 81 14.77 0.59 -3.07
C ILE A 81 13.67 -0.40 -3.42
N THR A 82 14.03 -1.52 -4.06
CA THR A 82 13.11 -2.63 -4.36
C THR A 82 13.33 -3.85 -3.48
N GLN A 83 14.47 -3.96 -2.81
CA GLN A 83 14.83 -5.10 -1.98
C GLN A 83 14.53 -4.84 -0.51
N ASP A 84 13.99 -5.84 0.19
CA ASP A 84 13.81 -5.82 1.64
C ASP A 84 14.23 -7.16 2.24
N ALA A 85 15.12 -7.12 3.22
CA ALA A 85 15.66 -8.30 3.90
C ALA A 85 14.59 -9.12 4.65
N HIS A 86 13.44 -8.54 4.96
CA HIS A 86 12.33 -9.21 5.63
C HIS A 86 11.42 -9.98 4.66
N ILE A 87 11.62 -9.83 3.34
CA ILE A 87 10.89 -10.62 2.34
C ILE A 87 11.54 -11.99 2.21
N ALA A 88 10.95 -12.99 2.88
CA ALA A 88 11.48 -14.35 2.94
C ALA A 88 11.73 -15.01 1.57
N SER A 89 11.01 -14.57 0.52
CA SER A 89 11.20 -15.09 -0.83
C SER A 89 12.41 -14.50 -1.57
N GLY A 90 13.02 -13.42 -1.06
CA GLY A 90 14.13 -12.70 -1.68
C GLY A 90 13.79 -11.96 -2.98
N LYS A 91 12.51 -11.85 -3.33
CA LYS A 91 12.06 -11.17 -4.55
C LYS A 91 12.04 -9.66 -4.36
N GLY A 92 12.39 -8.93 -5.41
CA GLY A 92 12.23 -7.48 -5.45
C GLY A 92 10.76 -7.07 -5.52
N TRP A 93 10.47 -5.85 -5.08
CA TRP A 93 9.12 -5.27 -5.07
C TRP A 93 8.45 -5.25 -6.46
N LEU A 94 9.22 -5.04 -7.53
CA LEU A 94 8.74 -5.02 -8.90
C LEU A 94 8.50 -6.42 -9.50
N HIS A 95 8.74 -7.49 -8.75
CA HIS A 95 8.37 -8.84 -9.16
C HIS A 95 6.83 -8.97 -9.18
N HIS A 96 6.23 -9.54 -10.23
CA HIS A 96 4.76 -9.65 -10.38
C HIS A 96 4.02 -10.25 -9.16
N ARG A 97 4.62 -11.25 -8.49
CA ARG A 97 4.06 -11.83 -7.25
C ARG A 97 4.03 -10.90 -6.04
N LEU A 98 4.90 -9.89 -5.99
CA LEU A 98 4.91 -8.87 -4.94
C LEU A 98 3.91 -7.77 -5.31
N GLY A 99 3.84 -7.40 -6.59
CA GLY A 99 2.76 -6.59 -7.14
C GLY A 99 3.05 -5.09 -7.20
N GLY A 100 4.29 -4.65 -6.95
CA GLY A 100 4.69 -3.25 -7.10
C GLY A 100 4.52 -2.73 -8.53
N ASN A 101 4.61 -3.63 -9.51
CA ASN A 101 4.31 -3.34 -10.91
C ASN A 101 2.85 -2.92 -11.12
N ASN A 102 1.88 -3.56 -10.43
CA ASN A 102 0.47 -3.14 -10.47
C ASN A 102 0.27 -1.77 -9.82
N THR A 103 0.98 -1.50 -8.72
CA THR A 103 0.93 -0.18 -8.07
C THR A 103 1.38 0.90 -9.04
N LEU A 104 2.57 0.77 -9.63
CA LEU A 104 3.07 1.74 -10.60
C LEU A 104 2.14 1.90 -11.82
N ALA A 105 1.58 0.80 -12.34
CA ALA A 105 0.61 0.84 -13.44
C ALA A 105 -0.69 1.56 -13.10
N SER A 106 -1.04 1.70 -11.81
CA SER A 106 -2.20 2.50 -11.40
C SER A 106 -1.93 4.02 -11.38
N TYR A 107 -0.67 4.44 -11.46
CA TYR A 107 -0.26 5.86 -11.49
C TYR A 107 0.28 6.31 -12.84
N ILE A 108 1.03 5.44 -13.54
CA ILE A 108 1.81 5.77 -14.74
C ILE A 108 1.11 5.19 -15.98
N GLY A 109 1.11 5.95 -17.08
CA GLY A 109 0.54 5.50 -18.35
C GLY A 109 1.27 4.29 -18.94
N ALA A 110 0.54 3.42 -19.64
CA ALA A 110 1.09 2.20 -20.22
C ALA A 110 2.25 2.47 -21.22
N ASP A 111 2.13 3.52 -22.04
CA ASP A 111 3.17 3.89 -23.02
C ASP A 111 4.49 4.28 -22.34
N ASP A 112 4.41 5.03 -21.23
CA ASP A 112 5.60 5.44 -20.46
C ASP A 112 6.26 4.23 -19.77
N LEU A 113 5.44 3.31 -19.24
CA LEU A 113 5.93 2.07 -18.64
C LEU A 113 6.59 1.17 -19.68
N GLN A 114 5.99 1.03 -20.87
CA GLN A 114 6.59 0.28 -21.97
C GLN A 114 7.91 0.92 -22.41
N ALA A 115 7.98 2.25 -22.52
CA ALA A 115 9.21 2.96 -22.86
C ALA A 115 10.32 2.77 -21.81
N ALA A 116 9.97 2.76 -20.51
CA ALA A 116 10.93 2.59 -19.43
C ALA A 116 11.40 1.13 -19.25
N THR A 117 10.56 0.15 -19.54
CA THR A 117 10.82 -1.26 -19.21
C THR A 117 11.05 -2.16 -20.42
N GLY A 118 10.60 -1.75 -21.60
CA GLY A 118 10.55 -2.58 -22.80
C GLY A 118 9.47 -3.67 -22.77
N LEU A 119 8.63 -3.72 -21.73
CA LEU A 119 7.56 -4.73 -21.59
C LEU A 119 6.25 -4.23 -22.19
N GLU A 120 5.55 -5.11 -22.92
CA GLU A 120 4.21 -4.80 -23.45
C GLU A 120 3.16 -4.73 -22.33
N ASP A 121 3.28 -5.59 -21.31
CA ASP A 121 2.37 -5.62 -20.16
C ASP A 121 3.14 -5.69 -18.83
N PHE A 122 3.74 -4.56 -18.46
CA PHE A 122 4.43 -4.41 -17.18
C PHE A 122 3.53 -4.75 -15.97
N ALA A 123 2.23 -4.45 -16.04
CA ALA A 123 1.28 -4.70 -14.95
C ALA A 123 1.06 -6.21 -14.71
N THR A 124 1.24 -7.04 -15.73
CA THR A 124 1.18 -8.51 -15.60
C THR A 124 2.55 -9.11 -15.30
N ASP A 125 3.59 -8.68 -16.02
CA ASP A 125 4.88 -9.38 -16.02
C ASP A 125 5.80 -8.99 -14.85
N GLY A 126 5.73 -7.72 -14.44
CA GLY A 126 6.69 -7.11 -13.53
C GLY A 126 8.11 -7.13 -14.10
N LEU A 127 9.09 -6.68 -13.30
CA LEU A 127 10.48 -6.60 -13.74
C LEU A 127 11.45 -6.82 -12.57
N ASP A 128 11.84 -8.08 -12.34
CA ASP A 128 12.78 -8.49 -11.29
C ASP A 128 13.68 -9.64 -11.79
N PRO A 129 15.02 -9.51 -11.79
CA PRO A 129 15.77 -8.31 -11.39
C PRO A 129 15.54 -7.15 -12.37
N THR A 130 15.51 -5.93 -11.84
CA THR A 130 15.31 -4.71 -12.64
C THR A 130 16.66 -4.18 -13.16
N PRO A 131 16.85 -4.03 -14.48
CA PRO A 131 18.00 -3.33 -15.04
C PRO A 131 18.14 -1.89 -14.49
N MET A 132 19.36 -1.39 -14.34
CA MET A 132 19.63 -0.10 -13.69
C MET A 132 19.02 1.10 -14.45
N ASP A 133 19.04 1.07 -15.77
CA ASP A 133 18.40 2.06 -16.63
C ASP A 133 16.88 2.06 -16.44
N ALA A 134 16.26 0.88 -16.52
CA ALA A 134 14.82 0.73 -16.26
C ALA A 134 14.44 1.16 -14.84
N MET A 135 15.28 0.85 -13.84
CA MET A 135 15.08 1.27 -12.44
C MET A 135 15.02 2.79 -12.31
N ASN A 136 16.01 3.50 -12.88
CA ASN A 136 16.07 4.96 -12.82
C ASN A 136 14.86 5.58 -13.54
N SER A 137 14.54 5.09 -14.74
CA SER A 137 13.38 5.58 -15.51
C SER A 137 12.06 5.36 -14.77
N LEU A 138 11.84 4.16 -14.22
CA LEU A 138 10.63 3.86 -13.44
C LEU A 138 10.53 4.72 -12.18
N GLN A 139 11.65 4.95 -11.49
CA GLN A 139 11.64 5.80 -10.31
C GLN A 139 11.32 7.25 -10.65
N ASP A 140 11.90 7.80 -11.72
CA ASP A 140 11.63 9.18 -12.16
C ASP A 140 10.16 9.34 -12.59
N LEU A 141 9.62 8.37 -13.35
CA LEU A 141 8.19 8.34 -13.69
C LEU A 141 7.32 8.29 -12.43
N ALA A 142 7.67 7.43 -11.46
CA ALA A 142 6.91 7.30 -10.22
C ALA A 142 6.93 8.59 -9.40
N ARG A 143 8.08 9.25 -9.25
CA ARG A 143 8.20 10.55 -8.55
C ARG A 143 7.36 11.64 -9.20
N ASN A 144 7.21 11.61 -10.52
CA ASN A 144 6.38 12.59 -11.23
C ASN A 144 4.88 12.27 -11.17
N ALA A 145 4.51 10.98 -11.14
CA ALA A 145 3.12 10.53 -11.23
C ALA A 145 2.42 10.35 -9.88
N VAL A 146 3.15 9.99 -8.82
CA VAL A 146 2.59 9.77 -7.48
C VAL A 146 2.41 11.12 -6.79
N PRO A 147 1.19 11.49 -6.34
CA PRO A 147 0.99 12.72 -5.58
C PRO A 147 1.79 12.72 -4.28
N GLN A 148 2.40 13.87 -3.94
CA GLN A 148 3.16 14.01 -2.70
C GLN A 148 2.29 13.68 -1.47
N ASP A 149 1.03 14.10 -1.47
CA ASP A 149 0.07 13.83 -0.40
C ASP A 149 -0.11 12.32 -0.13
N HIS A 150 0.03 11.45 -1.15
CA HIS A 150 -0.03 10.00 -0.95
C HIS A 150 1.21 9.49 -0.21
N LEU A 151 2.40 10.03 -0.53
CA LEU A 151 3.65 9.65 0.12
C LEU A 151 3.70 10.16 1.56
N ASP A 152 3.25 11.39 1.78
CA ASP A 152 3.19 12.01 3.10
C ASP A 152 2.18 11.27 3.98
N TRP A 153 1.01 10.94 3.45
CA TRP A 153 0.01 10.16 4.17
C TRP A 153 0.55 8.78 4.60
N ILE A 154 1.25 8.06 3.72
CA ILE A 154 1.90 6.79 4.08
C ILE A 154 2.94 6.99 5.18
N ALA A 155 3.74 8.05 5.10
CA ALA A 155 4.78 8.33 6.08
C ALA A 155 4.23 8.67 7.47
N GLU A 156 3.04 9.26 7.54
CA GLU A 156 2.39 9.70 8.78
C GLU A 156 1.57 8.61 9.47
N GLN A 157 1.17 7.55 8.76
CA GLN A 157 0.35 6.49 9.32
C GLN A 157 1.10 5.67 10.37
N PRO A 158 0.46 5.32 11.51
CA PRO A 158 1.08 4.53 12.56
C PRO A 158 1.36 3.09 12.13
N ARG A 159 2.36 2.47 12.76
CA ARG A 159 2.66 1.03 12.60
C ARG A 159 1.92 0.16 13.61
N LEU A 160 1.47 0.78 14.70
CA LEU A 160 0.82 0.14 15.83
C LEU A 160 -0.27 1.07 16.35
N TYR A 161 -1.43 0.51 16.68
CA TYR A 161 -2.53 1.23 17.29
C TYR A 161 -3.09 0.43 18.46
N GLU A 162 -3.33 1.11 19.57
CA GLU A 162 -3.85 0.50 20.80
C GLU A 162 -5.18 1.13 21.18
N THR A 163 -6.08 0.27 21.61
CA THR A 163 -7.31 0.61 22.32
C THR A 163 -7.21 0.08 23.74
N HIS A 164 -8.24 0.29 24.55
CA HIS A 164 -8.28 -0.29 25.91
C HIS A 164 -8.16 -1.83 25.90
N ASP A 165 -8.73 -2.49 24.88
CA ASP A 165 -8.89 -3.96 24.86
C ASP A 165 -8.08 -4.67 23.77
N HIS A 166 -7.47 -3.93 22.82
CA HIS A 166 -6.84 -4.49 21.62
C HIS A 166 -5.59 -3.72 21.22
N THR A 167 -4.62 -4.46 20.69
CA THR A 167 -3.45 -3.92 19.97
C THR A 167 -3.51 -4.39 18.53
N PHE A 168 -3.33 -3.46 17.59
CA PHE A 168 -3.35 -3.70 16.15
C PHE A 168 -1.96 -3.43 15.57
N VAL A 169 -1.48 -4.38 14.77
CA VAL A 169 -0.24 -4.31 14.00
C VAL A 169 -0.46 -5.12 12.72
N HIS A 170 0.19 -4.73 11.62
CA HIS A 170 0.04 -5.42 10.33
C HIS A 170 0.48 -6.89 10.37
N ALA A 171 1.74 -7.15 10.75
CA ALA A 171 2.31 -8.51 10.67
C ALA A 171 2.29 -9.27 12.01
N GLY A 172 2.60 -8.59 13.11
CA GLY A 172 2.67 -9.21 14.44
C GLY A 172 3.67 -8.55 15.37
N LEU A 173 3.69 -9.03 16.61
CA LEU A 173 4.56 -8.56 17.69
C LEU A 173 5.68 -9.56 17.96
N ARG A 174 6.85 -9.07 18.36
CA ARG A 174 7.95 -9.90 18.85
C ARG A 174 7.59 -10.43 20.24
N VAL A 175 7.59 -11.76 20.37
CA VAL A 175 7.30 -12.43 21.65
C VAL A 175 8.38 -12.09 22.68
N GLY A 176 7.95 -11.67 23.87
CA GLY A 176 8.85 -11.33 24.98
C GLY A 176 9.44 -9.93 24.94
N VAL A 177 9.04 -9.09 23.97
CA VAL A 177 9.43 -7.67 23.88
C VAL A 177 8.26 -6.80 24.38
N PRO A 178 8.48 -5.84 25.30
CA PRO A 178 7.46 -4.88 25.72
C PRO A 178 6.84 -4.12 24.53
N LEU A 179 5.57 -3.72 24.64
CA LEU A 179 4.86 -3.06 23.52
C LEU A 179 5.50 -1.73 23.09
N ASP A 180 6.04 -0.98 24.05
CA ASP A 180 6.79 0.27 23.83
C ASP A 180 8.19 0.05 23.23
N GLU A 181 8.64 -1.21 23.10
CA GLU A 181 9.93 -1.60 22.52
C GLU A 181 9.80 -2.47 21.23
N GLN A 182 8.59 -2.60 20.67
CA GLN A 182 8.31 -3.38 19.44
C GLN A 182 8.94 -2.76 18.19
#